data_AF-A0A6N1KZE0-F1
#
_entry.id   AF-A0A6N1KZE0-F1
#
_cell.length_a   1.000
_cell.length_b   1.000
_cell.length_c   1.000
_cell.angle_alpha   90.00
_cell.angle_beta   90.00
_cell.angle_gamma   90.00
#
_symmetry.space_group_name_H-M   'P 1'
#
loop_
_entity.id
_entity.type
_entity.pdbx_description
1 polymer ?
#
loop_
_entity_poly.entity_id
_entity_poly.type
_entity_poly.pdbx_seq_one_letter_code
_entity_poly.pdbx_strand_id
1 'polypeptide(L)' 'MQQSPAAVKGAESTKDIVARMGRAGTVGDRSLGYPDAGAHGLSVIFTDIAEHIK' A
#
# COMPACT_ATOMS: atom_id res chain seq x y z
N MET A 1 10.89 5.90 -12.81
CA MET A 1 10.41 5.26 -11.57
C MET A 1 9.52 4.10 -11.97
N GLN A 2 10.10 2.92 -12.17
CA GLN A 2 9.35 1.73 -12.53
C GLN A 2 9.08 0.97 -11.22
N GLN A 3 7.89 1.12 -10.67
CA GLN A 3 7.57 0.54 -9.37
C GLN A 3 7.66 -1.00 -9.38
N SER A 4 8.13 -1.60 -8.28
CA SER A 4 8.22 -3.06 -8.14
C SER A 4 6.83 -3.69 -8.30
N PRO A 5 6.57 -4.48 -9.36
CA PRO A 5 5.21 -4.90 -9.72
C PRO A 5 4.48 -5.64 -8.59
N ALA A 6 5.22 -6.41 -7.78
CA ALA A 6 4.67 -7.11 -6.63
C ALA A 6 4.29 -6.16 -5.49
N ALA A 7 5.12 -5.17 -5.19
CA ALA A 7 4.87 -4.22 -4.11
C ALA A 7 3.69 -3.29 -4.43
N VAL A 8 3.58 -2.83 -5.68
CA VAL A 8 2.44 -2.03 -6.14
C VAL A 8 1.14 -2.81 -6.06
N LYS A 9 1.15 -4.05 -6.57
CA LYS A 9 -0.03 -4.91 -6.53
C LYS A 9 -0.46 -5.22 -5.10
N GLY A 10 0.50 -5.44 -4.21
CA GLY A 10 0.25 -5.60 -2.78
C GLY A 10 -0.41 -4.38 -2.17
N ALA A 11 0.15 -3.19 -2.38
CA ALA A 11 -0.42 -1.93 -1.90
C ALA A 11 -1.84 -1.70 -2.44
N GLU A 12 -2.07 -1.90 -3.74
CA GLU A 12 -3.36 -1.67 -4.38
C GLU A 12 -4.43 -2.64 -3.85
N SER A 13 -4.09 -3.89 -3.56
CA SER A 13 -5.04 -4.89 -3.04
C SER A 13 -5.60 -4.55 -1.66
N THR A 14 -4.96 -3.65 -0.92
CA THR A 14 -5.44 -3.24 0.41
C THR A 14 -6.77 -2.49 0.35
N LYS A 15 -7.14 -1.91 -0.79
CA LYS A 15 -8.42 -1.23 -0.98
C LYS A 15 -9.63 -2.16 -0.85
N ASP A 16 -9.41 -3.47 -1.01
CA ASP A 16 -10.44 -4.50 -0.91
C ASP A 16 -10.62 -5.00 0.53
N ILE A 17 -9.87 -4.45 1.49
CA ILE A 17 -9.85 -4.86 2.90
C ILE A 17 -10.43 -3.75 3.75
N VAL A 18 -11.40 -4.09 4.62
CA VAL A 18 -11.87 -3.16 5.66
C VAL A 18 -10.76 -2.92 6.67
N ALA A 19 -10.34 -1.67 6.83
CA ALA A 19 -9.33 -1.28 7.81
C ALA A 19 -9.82 -1.56 9.24
N ARG A 20 -9.03 -2.31 10.01
CA ARG A 20 -9.29 -2.62 11.43
C ARG A 20 -8.27 -2.01 12.39
N MET A 21 -7.21 -1.41 11.86
CA MET A 21 -6.10 -0.84 12.63
C MET A 21 -5.74 0.57 12.15
N GLY A 22 -4.98 1.29 12.97
CA GLY A 22 -4.50 2.63 12.65
C GLY A 22 -5.61 3.68 12.53
N ARG A 23 -5.31 4.83 11.93
CA ARG A 23 -6.28 5.92 11.73
C ARG A 23 -7.43 5.50 10.81
N ALA A 24 -7.14 4.72 9.76
CA ALA A 24 -8.15 4.21 8.84
C ALA A 24 -9.15 3.25 9.53
N GLY A 25 -8.74 2.57 10.60
CA GLY A 25 -9.65 1.75 11.41
C GLY A 25 -10.83 2.53 12.01
N THR A 26 -10.69 3.84 12.22
CA THR A 26 -11.78 4.69 12.76
C THR A 26 -12.93 4.91 11.77
N VAL A 27 -12.68 4.74 10.47
CA VAL A 27 -13.70 4.92 9.44
C VAL A 27 -14.34 3.60 8.99
N GLY A 28 -13.85 2.45 9.48
CA GLY A 28 -14.46 1.13 9.28
C GLY A 28 -14.72 0.82 7.81
N ASP A 29 -15.92 0.39 7.46
CA ASP A 29 -16.32 0.02 6.08
C ASP A 29 -16.13 1.16 5.07
N ARG A 30 -16.07 2.42 5.52
CA ARG A 30 -15.78 3.57 4.64
C ARG A 30 -14.33 3.61 4.15
N SER A 31 -13.46 2.74 4.67
CA SER A 31 -12.09 2.56 4.17
C SER A 31 -12.03 1.77 2.86
N LEU A 32 -13.07 0.99 2.51
CA LEU A 32 -13.11 0.23 1.28
C LEU A 32 -13.00 1.13 0.05
N GLY A 33 -12.25 0.68 -0.94
CA GLY A 33 -11.94 1.43 -2.17
C GLY A 33 -10.74 2.38 -2.04
N TYR A 34 -10.16 2.54 -0.85
CA TYR A 34 -8.96 3.36 -0.63
C TYR A 34 -7.76 2.48 -0.26
N PRO A 35 -6.67 2.50 -1.05
CA PRO A 35 -5.44 1.81 -0.67
C PRO A 35 -4.89 2.36 0.65
N ASP A 36 -4.33 1.47 1.48
CA ASP A 36 -3.64 1.84 2.70
C ASP A 36 -2.40 2.69 2.38
N ALA A 37 -2.32 3.86 3.01
CA ALA A 37 -1.22 4.80 2.79
C ALA A 37 0.14 4.22 3.22
N GLY A 38 0.18 3.38 4.26
CA GLY A 38 1.39 2.73 4.72
C GLY A 38 1.90 1.70 3.71
N ALA A 39 1.01 0.85 3.20
CA ALA A 39 1.33 -0.11 2.15
C ALA A 39 1.79 0.58 0.85
N HIS A 40 1.15 1.68 0.47
CA HIS A 40 1.59 2.50 -0.66
C HIS A 40 3.00 3.07 -0.44
N GLY A 41 3.28 3.66 0.73
CA GLY A 41 4.60 4.17 1.07
C GLY A 41 5.68 3.09 1.03
N LEU A 42 5.39 1.89 1.54
CA LEU A 42 6.30 0.74 1.45
C LEU A 42 6.59 0.36 0.00
N SER A 43 5.58 0.40 -0.88
CA SER A 43 5.81 0.10 -2.31
C SER A 43 6.78 1.07 -2.98
N VAL A 44 6.75 2.35 -2.59
CA VAL A 44 7.70 3.36 -3.06
C VAL A 44 9.11 3.06 -2.53
N ILE A 45 9.24 2.77 -1.24
CA ILE A 45 10.54 2.45 -0.62
C ILE A 45 11.16 1.19 -1.25
N PHE A 46 10.37 0.12 -1.41
CA PHE A 46 10.87 -1.12 -2.03
C PHE A 46 11.21 -0.95 -3.51
N THR A 47 10.51 -0.07 -4.22
CA THR A 47 10.86 0.30 -5.59
C THR A 47 12.25 0.94 -5.62
N ASP A 48 12.46 1.94 -4.76
CA ASP A 48 13.73 2.67 -4.70
C ASP A 48 14.89 1.74 -4.32
N ILE A 49 14.68 0.89 -3.31
CA ILE A 49 15.63 -0.16 -2.91
C ILE A 49 15.94 -1.10 -4.10
N ALA A 50 14.93 -1.58 -4.82
CA ALA A 50 15.13 -2.48 -5.96
C ALA A 50 15.85 -1.81 -7.15
N GLU A 51 15.69 -0.50 -7.31
CA GLU A 51 16.40 0.29 -8.32
C GLU A 51 17.89 0.48 -7.93
N HIS A 52 18.23 0.52 -6.63
CA HIS A 52 19.59 0.83 -6.14
C HIS A 52 20.41 -0.37 -5.63
N ILE A 53 19.81 -1.54 -5.39
CA ILE A 53 20.52 -2.77 -4.96
C ILE A 53 20.89 -3.67 -6.18
N LYS A 54 21.09 -3.08 -7.35
CA LYS A 54 21.63 -3.80 -8.53
C LYS A 54 23.15 -3.80 -8.56
#